data_AF-A0A8R1WAJ4-F1
#
_entry.id   AF-A0A8R1WAJ4-F1
#
_cell.length_a   1.000
_cell.length_b   1.000
_cell.length_c   1.000
_cell.angle_alpha   90.00
_cell.angle_beta   90.00
_cell.angle_gamma   90.00
#
_symmetry.space_group_name_H-M   'P 1'
#
loop_
_entity.id
_entity.type
_entity.pdbx_description
1 polymer ?
#
loop_
_entity_poly.entity_id
_entity_poly.type
_entity_poly.pdbx_seq_one_letter_code
_entity_poly.pdbx_strand_id
1 'polypeptide(L)'
;MYNPCSSHYRRHNTPNIMFLPRELTVKSMYEDFCLRYGKLFSQETYRGVLKELNISLKSPISDKCEDCTNYANQIENSIDEDEIEELTTKLEQHKIKAFQANTMYKKDANINTCSTTKVFSMDLQKILLLPMIPDSKTCFFTSRLIVFNETFASLRPKGKSHCVLWHEAVAGRKTENIADSILSIMRGKRCSKFYFLG
;
A
#
# COMPACT_ATOMS: atom_id res chain seq x y z
N MET A 1 21.62 7.25 -20.96
CA MET A 1 20.33 7.97 -21.03
C MET A 1 19.24 6.98 -20.69
N TYR A 2 18.43 7.25 -19.67
CA TYR A 2 17.31 6.39 -19.31
C TYR A 2 16.20 6.56 -20.34
N ASN A 3 15.54 5.47 -20.73
CA ASN A 3 14.50 5.47 -21.76
C ASN A 3 13.13 5.33 -21.09
N PRO A 4 12.38 6.44 -20.90
CA PRO A 4 11.03 6.38 -20.35
C PRO A 4 10.10 5.66 -21.33
N CYS A 5 9.26 4.75 -20.83
CA CYS A 5 8.34 3.98 -21.66
C CYS A 5 6.88 4.32 -21.36
N SER A 6 6.03 4.29 -22.39
CA SER A 6 4.58 4.35 -22.20
C SER A 6 4.11 3.12 -21.42
N SER A 7 3.29 3.30 -20.38
CA SER A 7 2.70 2.14 -19.68
C SER A 7 1.74 1.42 -20.62
N HIS A 8 2.01 0.15 -20.93
CA HIS A 8 1.18 -0.70 -21.78
C HIS A 8 -0.28 -0.81 -21.28
N TYR A 9 -0.51 -0.70 -19.97
CA TYR A 9 -1.80 -0.94 -19.32
C TYR A 9 -2.68 0.31 -19.06
N ARG A 10 -2.25 1.54 -19.38
CA ARG A 10 -3.00 2.79 -19.08
C ARG A 10 -3.09 3.82 -20.22
N ARG A 11 -2.96 3.40 -21.48
CA ARG A 11 -3.14 4.29 -22.64
C ARG A 11 -4.47 5.07 -22.62
N HIS A 12 -5.51 4.52 -21.98
CA HIS A 12 -6.83 5.13 -21.90
C HIS A 12 -6.95 6.27 -20.86
N ASN A 13 -6.27 6.19 -19.71
CA ASN A 13 -6.48 7.16 -18.60
C ASN A 13 -5.36 8.20 -18.45
N THR A 14 -4.17 7.95 -18.99
CA THR A 14 -3.03 8.89 -18.93
C THR A 14 -2.17 8.76 -20.20
N PRO A 15 -2.66 9.19 -21.37
CA PRO A 15 -2.01 8.93 -22.66
C PRO A 15 -0.62 9.57 -22.81
N ASN A 16 -0.34 10.63 -22.05
CA ASN A 16 0.87 11.46 -22.20
C ASN A 16 1.90 11.29 -21.06
N ILE A 17 1.76 10.26 -20.20
CA ILE A 17 2.71 10.05 -19.09
C ILE A 17 3.69 8.92 -19.45
N MET A 18 4.98 9.20 -19.34
CA MET A 18 6.04 8.20 -19.50
C MET A 18 6.55 7.73 -18.14
N PHE A 19 6.90 6.45 -18.02
CA PHE A 19 7.31 5.86 -16.74
C PHE A 19 8.77 5.41 -16.78
N LEU A 20 9.45 5.55 -15.63
CA LEU A 20 10.81 5.07 -15.40
C LEU A 20 10.81 3.86 -14.44
N PRO A 21 11.87 3.02 -14.46
CA PRO A 21 12.04 1.90 -13.52
C PRO A 21 11.96 2.33 -12.03
N ARG A 22 11.48 1.44 -11.17
CA ARG A 22 11.17 1.72 -9.74
C ARG A 22 12.41 2.01 -8.91
N GLU A 23 13.52 1.42 -9.32
CA GLU A 23 14.82 1.50 -8.67
C GLU A 23 15.50 2.85 -8.93
N LEU A 24 14.96 3.61 -9.89
CA LEU A 24 15.48 4.90 -10.29
C LEU A 24 14.91 6.01 -9.41
N THR A 25 15.78 6.89 -8.92
CA THR A 25 15.37 8.07 -8.15
C THR A 25 15.78 9.33 -8.91
N VAL A 26 15.07 10.45 -8.69
CA VAL A 26 15.48 11.76 -9.24
C VAL A 26 16.94 12.07 -8.89
N LYS A 27 17.37 11.65 -7.68
CA LYS A 27 18.74 11.82 -7.21
C LYS A 27 19.75 11.03 -8.04
N SER A 28 19.54 9.72 -8.21
CA SER A 28 20.47 8.89 -8.99
C SER A 28 20.52 9.31 -10.46
N MET A 29 19.39 9.72 -11.03
CA MET A 29 19.34 10.28 -12.39
C MET A 29 20.13 11.58 -12.53
N TYR A 30 19.98 12.48 -11.55
CA TYR A 30 20.67 13.77 -11.55
C TYR A 30 22.18 13.61 -11.32
N GLU A 31 22.59 12.63 -10.51
CA GLU A 31 24.00 12.26 -10.32
C GLU A 31 24.62 11.72 -11.63
N ASP A 32 23.96 10.79 -12.34
CA ASP A 32 24.42 10.30 -13.66
C ASP A 32 24.47 11.45 -14.69
N PHE A 33 23.49 12.36 -14.67
CA PHE A 33 23.50 13.55 -15.51
C PHE A 33 24.70 14.46 -15.23
N CYS A 34 24.96 14.76 -13.96
CA CYS A 34 26.10 15.59 -13.55
C CYS A 34 27.44 14.93 -13.87
N LEU A 35 27.52 13.59 -13.80
CA LEU A 35 28.73 12.85 -14.19
C LEU A 35 29.04 12.97 -15.68
N ARG A 36 28.02 13.02 -16.54
CA ARG A 36 28.18 13.09 -18.00
C ARG A 36 28.40 14.51 -18.54
N TYR A 37 27.73 15.49 -17.95
CA TYR A 37 27.65 16.85 -18.50
C TYR A 37 28.14 17.94 -17.54
N GLY A 38 28.56 17.57 -16.34
CA GLY A 38 28.91 18.52 -15.28
C GLY A 38 27.68 19.07 -14.56
N LYS A 39 27.91 19.76 -13.44
CA LYS A 39 26.86 20.35 -12.61
C LYS A 39 26.45 21.72 -13.16
N LEU A 40 25.52 21.72 -14.12
CA LEU A 40 25.07 22.93 -14.82
C LEU A 40 23.91 23.67 -14.13
N PHE A 41 23.04 22.95 -13.43
CA PHE A 41 21.83 23.49 -12.77
C PHE A 41 21.49 22.67 -11.54
N SER A 42 20.51 23.10 -10.73
CA SER A 42 20.15 22.40 -9.49
C SER A 42 19.29 21.14 -9.76
N GLN A 43 19.24 20.26 -8.76
CA GLN A 43 18.41 19.06 -8.81
C GLN A 43 16.92 19.40 -8.93
N GLU A 44 16.49 20.53 -8.36
CA GLU A 44 15.12 21.04 -8.44
C GLU A 44 14.78 21.45 -9.88
N THR A 45 15.69 22.14 -10.57
CA THR A 45 15.53 22.47 -11.99
C THR A 45 15.40 21.19 -12.83
N TYR A 46 16.27 20.21 -12.59
CA TYR A 46 16.20 18.90 -13.25
C TYR A 46 14.86 18.19 -13.02
N ARG A 47 14.35 18.23 -11.79
CA ARG A 47 13.03 17.69 -11.44
C ARG A 47 11.88 18.44 -12.12
N GLY A 48 12.01 19.76 -12.28
CA GLY A 48 11.06 20.60 -13.03
C GLY A 48 10.94 20.13 -14.47
N VAL A 49 12.08 19.94 -15.14
CA VAL A 49 12.13 19.44 -16.53
C VAL A 49 11.50 18.05 -16.66
N LEU A 50 11.78 17.11 -15.74
CA LEU A 50 11.12 15.80 -15.75
C LEU A 50 9.59 15.89 -15.67
N LYS A 51 9.08 16.87 -14.92
CA LYS A 51 7.64 17.12 -14.78
C LYS A 51 7.05 17.73 -16.05
N GLU A 52 7.75 18.67 -16.69
CA GLU A 52 7.36 19.25 -17.98
C GLU A 52 7.33 18.21 -19.10
N LEU A 53 8.24 17.24 -19.07
CA LEU A 53 8.28 16.09 -19.97
C LEU A 53 7.24 15.00 -19.63
N ASN A 54 6.40 15.20 -18.62
CA ASN A 54 5.41 14.24 -18.12
C ASN A 54 6.02 12.86 -17.76
N ILE A 55 7.22 12.84 -17.18
CA ILE A 55 7.90 11.61 -16.77
C ILE A 55 7.60 11.32 -15.29
N SER A 56 6.89 10.21 -15.03
CA SER A 56 6.56 9.73 -13.68
C SER A 56 7.53 8.64 -13.22
N LEU A 57 8.08 8.80 -12.01
CA LEU A 57 8.83 7.76 -11.29
C LEU A 57 7.92 6.84 -10.47
N LYS A 58 6.64 7.20 -10.33
CA LYS A 58 5.64 6.33 -9.68
C LYS A 58 5.21 5.26 -10.67
N SER A 59 5.44 3.99 -10.36
CA SER A 59 4.79 2.92 -11.12
C SER A 59 3.26 3.04 -11.02
N PRO A 60 2.54 2.70 -12.09
CA PRO A 60 1.10 2.49 -11.98
C PRO A 60 0.87 1.26 -11.12
N ILE A 61 0.55 1.48 -9.85
CA ILE A 61 0.03 0.44 -8.96
C ILE A 61 -1.42 0.85 -8.69
N SER A 62 -2.34 0.17 -9.35
CA SER A 62 -3.65 -0.04 -8.76
C SER A 62 -3.83 -1.54 -8.78
N ASP A 63 -3.62 -2.17 -7.63
CA ASP A 63 -4.08 -3.54 -7.45
C ASP A 63 -5.54 -3.57 -7.90
N LYS A 64 -5.83 -4.40 -8.91
CA LYS A 64 -7.21 -4.63 -9.31
C LYS A 64 -7.87 -5.40 -8.18
N CYS A 65 -9.06 -4.98 -7.78
CA CYS A 65 -9.84 -5.75 -6.84
C CYS A 65 -10.08 -7.15 -7.43
N GLU A 66 -9.72 -8.18 -6.66
CA GLU A 66 -9.84 -9.58 -7.06
C GLU A 66 -11.31 -9.92 -7.33
N ASP A 67 -12.23 -9.54 -6.44
CA ASP A 67 -13.67 -9.75 -6.62
C ASP A 67 -14.20 -9.09 -7.90
N CYS A 68 -13.83 -7.83 -8.15
CA CYS A 68 -14.25 -7.13 -9.38
C CYS A 68 -13.73 -7.82 -10.63
N THR A 69 -12.50 -8.33 -10.59
CA THR A 69 -11.89 -9.07 -11.70
C THR A 69 -12.61 -10.40 -11.90
N ASN A 70 -12.93 -11.10 -10.81
CA ASN A 70 -13.65 -12.38 -10.84
C ASN A 70 -15.06 -12.22 -11.41
N TYR A 71 -15.84 -11.24 -10.94
CA TYR A 71 -17.16 -10.97 -11.49
C TYR A 71 -17.11 -10.58 -12.96
N ALA A 72 -16.19 -9.69 -13.35
CA ALA A 72 -16.04 -9.29 -14.75
C ALA A 72 -15.70 -10.48 -15.65
N ASN A 73 -14.76 -11.33 -15.22
CA ASN A 73 -14.39 -12.54 -15.96
C ASN A 73 -15.57 -13.51 -16.06
N GLN A 74 -16.35 -13.71 -15.00
CA GLN A 74 -17.51 -14.61 -15.04
C GLN A 74 -18.60 -14.09 -15.98
N ILE A 75 -18.87 -12.78 -15.95
CA ILE A 75 -19.83 -12.13 -16.85
C ILE A 75 -19.39 -12.27 -18.31
N GLU A 76 -18.13 -12.00 -18.62
CA GLU A 76 -17.59 -12.07 -19.99
C GLU A 76 -17.62 -13.48 -20.58
N ASN A 77 -17.56 -14.51 -19.74
CA ASN A 77 -17.48 -15.91 -20.18
C ASN A 77 -18.80 -16.69 -19.98
N SER A 78 -19.83 -16.09 -19.38
CA SER A 78 -21.14 -16.71 -19.28
C SER A 78 -21.95 -16.48 -20.55
N ILE A 79 -22.79 -17.45 -20.88
CA ILE A 79 -23.77 -17.42 -21.98
C ILE A 79 -25.21 -17.43 -21.46
N ASP A 80 -25.37 -17.54 -20.13
CA ASP A 80 -26.66 -17.57 -19.46
C ASP A 80 -27.03 -16.14 -19.04
N GLU A 81 -28.12 -15.61 -19.60
CA GLU A 81 -28.56 -14.24 -19.34
C GLU A 81 -28.94 -14.01 -17.87
N ASP A 82 -29.52 -15.02 -17.22
CA ASP A 82 -29.92 -14.92 -15.81
C ASP A 82 -28.67 -14.87 -14.89
N GLU A 83 -27.64 -15.66 -15.20
CA GLU A 83 -26.37 -15.67 -14.47
C GLU A 83 -25.63 -14.33 -14.66
N ILE A 84 -25.62 -13.79 -15.87
CA ILE A 84 -25.02 -12.49 -16.19
C ILE A 84 -25.70 -11.37 -15.38
N GLU A 85 -27.03 -11.35 -15.30
CA GLU A 85 -27.77 -10.36 -14.53
C GLU A 85 -27.45 -10.45 -13.03
N GLU A 86 -27.41 -11.66 -12.48
CA GLU A 86 -27.07 -11.88 -11.07
C GLU A 86 -25.65 -11.41 -10.74
N LEU A 87 -24.67 -11.79 -11.57
CA LEU A 87 -23.27 -11.40 -11.39
C LEU A 87 -23.06 -9.89 -11.54
N THR A 88 -23.76 -9.26 -12.50
CA THR A 88 -23.73 -7.81 -12.68
C THR A 88 -24.28 -7.10 -11.44
N THR A 89 -25.37 -7.62 -10.87
CA THR A 89 -25.95 -7.10 -9.63
C THR A 89 -24.97 -7.23 -8.46
N LYS A 90 -24.30 -8.38 -8.31
CA LYS A 90 -23.27 -8.60 -7.27
C LYS A 90 -22.10 -7.63 -7.43
N LEU A 91 -21.64 -7.40 -8.67
CA LEU A 91 -20.56 -6.46 -8.98
C LEU A 91 -20.95 -5.02 -8.59
N GLU A 92 -22.14 -4.57 -8.94
CA GLU A 92 -22.60 -3.22 -8.58
C GLU A 92 -22.77 -3.07 -7.07
N GLN A 93 -23.32 -4.07 -6.38
CA GLN A 93 -23.39 -4.07 -4.92
C GLN A 93 -21.98 -3.99 -4.28
N HIS A 94 -21.00 -4.70 -4.81
CA HIS A 94 -19.61 -4.62 -4.35
C HIS A 94 -19.04 -3.20 -4.54
N LYS A 95 -19.23 -2.59 -5.72
CA LYS A 95 -18.79 -1.20 -5.99
C LYS A 95 -19.46 -0.19 -5.05
N ILE A 96 -20.75 -0.34 -4.79
CA ILE A 96 -21.50 0.52 -3.85
C ILE A 96 -20.90 0.40 -2.45
N LYS A 97 -20.65 -0.82 -1.96
CA LYS A 97 -20.01 -1.03 -0.64
C LYS A 97 -18.63 -0.38 -0.58
N ALA A 98 -17.80 -0.55 -1.61
CA ALA A 98 -16.49 0.07 -1.69
C ALA A 98 -16.56 1.61 -1.71
N PHE A 99 -17.52 2.18 -2.45
CA PHE A 99 -17.76 3.62 -2.49
C PHE A 99 -18.21 4.15 -1.12
N GLN A 100 -19.14 3.45 -0.46
CA GLN A 100 -19.61 3.80 0.88
C GLN A 100 -18.47 3.76 1.90
N ALA A 101 -17.66 2.71 1.91
CA ALA A 101 -16.49 2.58 2.78
C ALA A 101 -15.49 3.74 2.57
N ASN A 102 -15.16 4.06 1.31
CA ASN A 102 -14.29 5.19 0.98
C ASN A 102 -14.89 6.54 1.40
N THR A 103 -16.21 6.70 1.27
CA THR A 103 -16.91 7.91 1.69
C THR A 103 -16.84 8.08 3.20
N MET A 104 -17.07 7.01 3.96
CA MET A 104 -16.94 7.03 5.43
C MET A 104 -15.51 7.30 5.87
N TYR A 105 -14.53 6.63 5.27
CA TYR A 105 -13.10 6.89 5.52
C TYR A 105 -12.73 8.37 5.35
N LYS A 106 -13.19 9.01 4.27
CA LYS A 106 -12.97 10.44 4.04
C LYS A 106 -13.70 11.32 5.04
N LYS A 107 -14.90 10.94 5.47
CA LYS A 107 -15.63 11.64 6.53
C LYS A 107 -14.84 11.56 7.83
N ASP A 108 -14.39 10.38 8.23
CA ASP A 108 -13.63 10.13 9.46
C ASP A 108 -12.31 10.93 9.51
N ALA A 109 -11.62 11.04 8.37
CA ALA A 109 -10.44 11.87 8.22
C ALA A 109 -10.71 13.37 8.47
N ASN A 110 -11.94 13.83 8.19
CA ASN A 110 -12.36 15.24 8.27
C ASN A 110 -13.19 15.57 9.53
N ILE A 111 -13.52 14.61 10.38
CA ILE A 111 -14.22 14.89 11.66
C ILE A 111 -13.40 15.89 12.46
N ASN A 112 -14.00 16.96 12.99
CA ASN A 112 -13.33 17.84 13.95
C ASN A 112 -13.16 17.09 15.28
N THR A 113 -11.99 16.50 15.51
CA THR A 113 -11.71 15.85 16.80
C THR A 113 -11.17 16.86 17.80
N CYS A 114 -11.72 16.81 19.02
CA CYS A 114 -11.13 17.45 20.19
C CYS A 114 -9.73 16.84 20.49
N SER A 115 -8.96 17.48 21.36
CA SER A 115 -7.61 17.04 21.77
C SER A 115 -7.54 15.61 22.33
N THR A 116 -8.68 15.03 22.71
CA THR A 116 -8.80 13.70 23.32
C THR A 116 -9.09 12.57 22.34
N THR A 117 -9.48 12.86 21.09
CA THR A 117 -9.87 11.82 20.11
C THR A 117 -8.82 11.66 19.03
N LYS A 118 -8.35 10.43 18.84
CA LYS A 118 -7.44 10.05 17.74
C LYS A 118 -8.16 9.13 16.78
N VAL A 119 -7.93 9.35 15.48
CA VAL A 119 -8.52 8.54 14.41
C VAL A 119 -7.37 7.86 13.65
N PHE A 120 -7.48 6.54 13.54
CA PHE A 120 -6.52 5.69 12.85
C PHE A 120 -7.25 4.81 11.84
N SER A 121 -6.58 4.54 10.72
CA SER A 121 -6.85 3.40 9.87
C SER A 121 -5.92 2.28 10.31
N MET A 122 -6.49 1.10 10.53
CA MET A 122 -5.77 -0.07 11.01
C MET A 122 -5.70 -1.12 9.91
N ASP A 123 -4.52 -1.73 9.73
CA ASP A 123 -4.29 -2.81 8.77
C ASP A 123 -3.22 -3.78 9.28
N LEU A 124 -3.55 -5.06 9.25
CA LEU A 124 -2.61 -6.13 9.56
C LEU A 124 -1.84 -6.49 8.29
N GLN A 125 -0.59 -6.06 8.23
CA GLN A 125 0.23 -6.26 7.05
C GLN A 125 0.52 -7.76 6.82
N LYS A 126 0.93 -8.06 5.58
CA LYS A 126 1.43 -9.38 5.21
C LYS A 126 2.50 -9.85 6.20
N ILE A 127 2.42 -11.14 6.56
CA ILE A 127 3.38 -11.82 7.42
C ILE A 127 4.81 -11.54 6.95
N LEU A 128 5.64 -11.09 7.89
CA LEU A 128 7.07 -10.89 7.69
C LEU A 128 7.81 -12.13 8.18
N LEU A 129 8.76 -12.63 7.38
CA LEU A 129 9.61 -13.76 7.76
C LEU A 129 11.00 -13.25 8.13
N LEU A 130 11.40 -13.46 9.38
CA LEU A 130 12.70 -13.05 9.89
C LEU A 130 13.62 -14.25 10.20
N PRO A 131 14.94 -14.12 10.00
CA PRO A 131 15.61 -13.00 9.34
C PRO A 131 15.33 -12.97 7.83
N MET A 132 15.39 -11.78 7.22
CA MET A 132 15.32 -11.63 5.77
C MET A 132 16.67 -12.01 5.18
N ILE A 133 16.72 -13.12 4.44
CA ILE A 133 17.94 -13.60 3.77
C ILE A 133 17.58 -13.88 2.31
N PRO A 134 17.63 -12.89 1.41
CA PRO A 134 17.17 -13.04 0.03
C PRO A 134 18.10 -13.92 -0.83
N ASP A 135 19.39 -13.97 -0.49
CA ASP A 135 20.42 -14.54 -1.39
C ASP A 135 20.91 -15.94 -0.99
N SER A 136 20.39 -16.50 0.11
CA SER A 136 20.83 -17.81 0.60
C SER A 136 19.81 -18.89 0.28
N LYS A 137 20.22 -19.92 -0.47
CA LYS A 137 19.36 -21.09 -0.71
C LYS A 137 18.88 -21.78 0.57
N THR A 138 19.63 -21.64 1.67
CA THR A 138 19.29 -22.21 2.97
C THR A 138 17.97 -21.66 3.52
N CYS A 139 17.58 -20.42 3.16
CA CYS A 139 16.32 -19.83 3.64
C CYS A 139 15.06 -20.49 3.07
N PHE A 140 15.17 -21.26 1.98
CA PHE A 140 14.06 -22.04 1.43
C PHE A 140 13.81 -23.32 2.22
N PHE A 141 14.84 -23.85 2.89
CA PHE A 141 14.79 -25.13 3.61
C PHE A 141 14.75 -24.97 5.13
N THR A 142 14.86 -23.73 5.62
CA THR A 142 14.87 -23.43 7.05
C THR A 142 13.61 -22.66 7.41
N SER A 143 12.92 -23.08 8.47
CA SER A 143 11.79 -22.33 9.02
C SER A 143 12.28 -20.95 9.49
N ARG A 144 11.51 -19.91 9.12
CA ARG A 144 11.79 -18.53 9.52
C ARG A 144 10.73 -18.09 10.50
N LEU A 145 11.13 -17.21 11.41
CA LEU A 145 10.25 -16.65 12.42
C LEU A 145 9.18 -15.82 11.75
N ILE A 146 7.92 -16.17 11.98
CA ILE A 146 6.75 -15.41 11.55
C ILE A 146 6.59 -14.20 12.46
N VAL A 147 6.58 -13.02 11.85
CA VAL A 147 6.35 -11.73 12.50
C VAL A 147 5.12 -11.08 11.91
N PHE A 148 4.22 -10.68 12.80
CA PHE A 148 3.00 -9.95 12.50
C PHE A 148 3.24 -8.46 12.73
N ASN A 149 2.65 -7.63 11.86
CA ASN A 149 2.77 -6.18 11.93
C ASN A 149 1.40 -5.51 11.77
N GLU A 150 0.80 -5.15 12.91
CA GLU A 150 -0.42 -4.36 12.92
C GLU A 150 -0.07 -2.88 12.79
N THR A 151 -0.57 -2.23 11.75
CA THR A 151 -0.30 -0.83 11.48
C THR A 151 -1.49 0.03 11.84
N PHE A 152 -1.20 1.19 12.44
CA PHE A 152 -2.18 2.20 12.82
C PHE A 152 -1.78 3.51 12.14
N ALA A 153 -2.28 3.72 10.93
CA ALA A 153 -2.02 4.92 10.14
C ALA A 153 -2.92 6.06 10.63
N SER A 154 -2.31 7.18 11.07
CA SER A 154 -3.12 8.32 11.50
C SER A 154 -3.82 8.97 10.30
N LEU A 155 -5.12 9.21 10.43
CA LEU A 155 -5.89 9.94 9.40
C LEU A 155 -5.72 11.46 9.48
N ARG A 156 -4.88 11.95 10.41
CA ARG A 156 -4.62 13.37 10.59
C ARG A 156 -3.40 13.85 9.81
N PRO A 157 -3.45 15.06 9.23
CA PRO A 157 -2.25 15.71 8.73
C PRO A 157 -1.23 15.82 9.87
N LYS A 158 -0.02 15.27 9.67
CA LYS A 158 1.07 15.20 10.68
C LYS A 158 0.77 14.35 11.92
N GLY A 159 -0.28 13.53 11.89
CA GLY A 159 -0.55 12.56 12.94
C GLY A 159 0.54 11.49 13.01
N LYS A 160 0.86 11.01 14.22
CA LYS A 160 1.85 9.94 14.40
C LYS A 160 1.17 8.60 14.14
N SER A 161 1.64 7.89 13.12
CA SER A 161 1.29 6.50 12.89
C SER A 161 2.09 5.58 13.81
N HIS A 162 1.53 4.40 14.09
CA HIS A 162 2.15 3.40 14.96
C HIS A 162 2.16 2.03 14.29
N CYS A 163 3.10 1.19 14.72
CA CYS A 163 3.17 -0.20 14.32
C CYS A 163 3.35 -1.05 15.58
N VAL A 164 2.55 -2.10 15.68
CA VAL A 164 2.61 -3.08 16.76
C VAL A 164 3.11 -4.39 16.16
N LEU A 165 4.31 -4.78 16.58
CA LEU A 165 4.99 -5.98 16.10
C LEU A 165 4.96 -7.05 17.19
N TRP A 166 4.63 -8.28 16.79
CA TRP A 166 4.82 -9.48 17.61
C TRP A 166 5.17 -10.65 16.70
N HIS A 167 5.72 -11.72 17.27
CA HIS A 167 6.07 -12.92 16.52
C HIS A 167 5.31 -14.13 17.03
N GLU A 168 5.25 -15.19 16.22
CA GLU A 168 4.48 -16.39 16.50
C GLU A 168 4.82 -17.06 17.84
N ALA A 169 6.08 -17.00 18.27
CA ALA A 169 6.51 -17.54 19.56
C ALA A 169 5.97 -16.77 20.78
N VAL A 170 5.41 -15.58 20.58
CA VAL A 170 4.77 -14.76 21.61
C VAL A 170 3.25 -14.91 21.54
N ALA A 171 2.68 -14.75 20.35
CA ALA A 171 1.24 -14.90 20.13
C ALA A 171 0.93 -15.18 18.65
N GLY A 172 -0.22 -15.80 18.38
CA GLY A 172 -0.71 -16.06 17.03
C GLY A 172 -1.34 -14.84 16.35
N ARG A 173 -2.29 -15.07 15.43
CA ARG A 173 -3.01 -14.02 14.67
C ARG A 173 -4.52 -14.05 14.89
N LYS A 174 -4.96 -14.42 16.09
CA LYS A 174 -6.38 -14.48 16.42
C LYS A 174 -6.90 -13.09 16.85
N THR A 175 -8.22 -12.97 16.93
CA THR A 175 -8.92 -11.71 17.26
C THR A 175 -8.42 -11.09 18.56
N GLU A 176 -8.13 -11.91 19.58
CA GLU A 176 -7.57 -11.48 20.86
C GLU A 176 -6.24 -10.74 20.71
N ASN A 177 -5.36 -11.20 19.81
CA ASN A 177 -4.04 -10.58 19.61
C ASN A 177 -4.17 -9.23 18.88
N ILE A 178 -5.14 -9.13 17.97
CA ILE A 178 -5.47 -7.86 17.30
C ILE A 178 -6.05 -6.90 18.34
N ALA A 179 -6.95 -7.34 19.21
CA ALA A 179 -7.52 -6.50 20.27
C ALA A 179 -6.44 -5.98 21.24
N ASP A 180 -5.48 -6.82 21.61
CA ASP A 180 -4.34 -6.42 22.44
C ASP A 180 -3.47 -5.36 21.76
N SER A 181 -3.29 -5.44 20.44
CA SER A 181 -2.56 -4.43 19.68
C SER A 181 -3.26 -3.06 19.74
N ILE A 182 -4.60 -3.03 19.64
CA ILE A 182 -5.42 -1.82 19.76
C ILE A 182 -5.28 -1.24 21.17
N LEU A 183 -5.39 -2.10 22.18
CA LEU A 183 -5.28 -1.72 23.59
C LEU A 183 -3.89 -1.12 23.91
N SER A 184 -2.83 -1.66 23.28
CA SER A 184 -1.47 -1.13 23.40
C SER A 184 -1.36 0.32 22.90
N ILE A 185 -1.99 0.62 21.75
CA ILE A 185 -2.07 1.98 21.22
C ILE A 185 -2.88 2.91 22.13
N MET A 186 -4.02 2.44 22.64
CA MET A 186 -4.87 3.22 23.56
C MET A 186 -4.14 3.57 24.87
N ARG A 187 -3.36 2.63 25.42
CA ARG A 187 -2.60 2.82 26.65
C ARG A 187 -1.33 3.68 26.48
N GLY A 188 -1.02 4.13 25.26
CA GLY A 188 0.09 5.05 24.98
C GLY A 188 1.49 4.47 25.23
N LYS A 189 1.61 3.15 25.46
CA LYS A 189 2.90 2.54 25.74
C LYS A 189 3.66 2.29 24.43
N ARG A 190 4.51 3.26 24.06
CA ARG A 190 5.62 3.02 23.13
C ARG A 190 6.52 1.94 23.74
N CYS A 191 6.61 0.78 23.11
CA CYS A 191 7.43 -0.36 23.54
C CYS A 191 7.06 -0.94 24.91
N SER A 192 5.92 -1.63 25.02
CA SER A 192 5.72 -2.56 26.13
C SER A 192 6.28 -3.91 25.75
N LYS A 193 7.12 -4.51 26.60
CA LYS A 193 7.21 -5.97 26.66
C LYS A 193 5.79 -6.51 26.81
N PHE A 194 5.35 -7.32 25.85
CA PHE A 194 4.04 -7.95 25.91
C PHE A 194 4.10 -9.08 26.93
N TYR A 195 3.29 -8.97 27.97
CA TYR A 195 2.91 -10.12 28.79
C TYR A 195 1.52 -10.50 28.30
N PHE A 196 1.45 -11.45 27.38
CA PHE A 196 0.19 -12.08 27.02
C PHE A 196 -0.17 -13.00 28.19
N LEU A 197 -1.24 -12.66 28.90
CA LEU A 197 -1.85 -13.58 29.85
C LEU A 197 -2.71 -14.53 29.01
N GLY A 198 -2.22 -15.76 28.86
CA GLY A 198 -2.96 -16.86 28.27
C GLY A 198 -4.13 -17.30 29.15
#